data_AF-A0A7W6SXS4-F1
#
_entry.id   AF-A0A7W6SXS4-F1
#
_cell.length_a   1.000
_cell.length_b   1.000
_cell.length_c   1.000
_cell.angle_alpha   90.00
_cell.angle_beta   90.00
_cell.angle_gamma   90.00
#
_symmetry.space_group_name_H-M   'P 1'
#
loop_
_entity.id
_entity.type
_entity.pdbx_description
1 polymer ?
#
loop_
_entity_poly.entity_id
_entity_poly.type
_entity_poly.pdbx_seq_one_letter_code
_entity_poly.pdbx_strand_id
1 'polypeptide(L)'
;MSNTGWKEDLARDIEAYGLGEEPSAFEQLRAPTIEQWATEVRRVGKEFKLVITGQARKHPDYDDGEDVCTAAIHWFDRKGRFARSTHRLYMLGEQRGDEIGIDGITE
;
A
#
# COMPACT_ATOMS: atom_id res chain seq x y z
N MET A 1 8.15 22.32 17.88
CA MET A 1 7.65 22.33 16.49
C MET A 1 6.68 21.17 16.37
N SER A 2 5.42 21.43 16.04
CA SER A 2 4.34 20.44 16.16
C SER A 2 4.54 19.32 15.14
N ASN A 3 4.49 18.07 15.60
CA ASN A 3 4.78 16.85 14.83
C ASN A 3 3.58 16.45 13.93
N THR A 4 2.86 17.44 13.38
CA THR A 4 1.56 17.27 12.70
C THR A 4 1.62 17.39 11.19
N GLY A 5 2.72 17.88 10.61
CA GLY A 5 2.84 18.10 9.16
C GLY A 5 2.55 16.84 8.32
N TRP A 6 2.97 15.66 8.80
CA TRP A 6 2.70 14.40 8.10
C TRP A 6 1.20 14.06 7.98
N LYS A 7 0.36 14.53 8.92
CA LYS A 7 -1.09 14.31 8.84
C LYS A 7 -1.72 15.17 7.75
N GLU A 8 -1.26 16.41 7.62
CA GLU A 8 -1.72 17.34 6.60
C GLU A 8 -1.29 16.87 5.21
N ASP A 9 -0.06 16.37 5.09
CA ASP A 9 0.43 15.78 3.84
C ASP A 9 -0.35 14.50 3.46
N LEU A 10 -0.58 13.58 4.41
CA LEU A 10 -1.40 12.40 4.15
C LEU A 10 -2.84 12.76 3.78
N ALA A 11 -3.43 13.77 4.43
CA ALA A 11 -4.78 14.22 4.10
C ALA A 11 -4.85 14.78 2.67
N ARG A 12 -3.85 15.57 2.25
CA ARG A 12 -3.74 16.08 0.89
C ARG A 12 -3.57 14.94 -0.13
N ASP A 13 -2.74 13.95 0.18
CA ASP A 13 -2.55 12.78 -0.68
C ASP A 13 -3.87 12.01 -0.86
N ILE A 14 -4.61 11.77 0.23
CA ILE A 14 -5.91 11.09 0.18
C ILE A 14 -6.93 11.89 -0.62
N GLU A 15 -6.97 13.22 -0.46
CA GLU A 15 -7.85 14.09 -1.24
C GLU A 15 -7.52 14.01 -2.73
N ALA A 16 -6.24 14.15 -3.11
CA ALA A 16 -5.78 14.03 -4.49
C ALA A 16 -6.15 12.66 -5.08
N TYR A 17 -5.94 11.57 -4.34
CA TYR A 17 -6.35 10.23 -4.77
C TYR A 17 -7.87 10.10 -4.92
N GLY A 18 -8.65 10.72 -4.03
CA GLY A 18 -10.10 10.80 -4.13
C GLY A 18 -10.60 11.52 -5.39
N LEU A 19 -9.79 12.44 -5.92
CA LEU A 19 -10.02 13.13 -7.19
C LEU A 19 -9.52 12.35 -8.41
N GLY A 20 -8.93 11.16 -8.21
CA GLY A 20 -8.39 10.32 -9.26
C GLY A 20 -6.99 10.72 -9.73
N GLU A 21 -6.31 11.61 -9.00
CA GLU A 21 -4.92 11.93 -9.27
C GLU A 21 -4.02 10.75 -8.91
N GLU A 22 -2.98 10.50 -9.71
CA GLU A 22 -2.00 9.45 -9.46
C GLU A 22 -0.72 10.05 -8.87
N PRO A 23 0.07 9.29 -8.09
CA PRO A 23 1.36 9.77 -7.63
C PRO A 23 2.22 10.20 -8.81
N SER A 24 3.04 11.24 -8.64
CA SER A 24 3.90 11.71 -9.72
C SER A 24 4.90 10.62 -10.15
N ALA A 25 5.37 10.67 -11.40
CA ALA A 25 6.35 9.70 -11.91
C ALA A 25 7.63 9.64 -11.04
N PHE A 26 8.01 10.76 -10.42
CA PHE A 26 9.15 10.83 -9.51
C PHE A 26 8.91 10.08 -8.20
N GLU A 27 7.71 10.20 -7.62
CA GLU A 27 7.33 9.44 -6.42
C GLU A 27 7.25 7.94 -6.72
N GLN A 28 6.66 7.58 -7.86
CA GLN A 28 6.58 6.18 -8.29
C GLN A 28 7.98 5.55 -8.48
N LEU A 29 8.92 6.29 -9.09
CA LEU A 29 10.28 5.79 -9.32
C LEU A 29 11.06 5.54 -8.01
N ARG A 30 10.77 6.32 -6.96
CA ARG A 30 11.43 6.24 -5.65
C ARG A 30 10.72 5.32 -4.65
N ALA A 31 9.47 4.98 -4.91
CA ALA A 31 8.71 4.09 -4.06
C ALA A 31 9.28 2.67 -4.13
N PRO A 32 9.43 1.96 -3.00
CA PRO A 32 9.72 0.54 -3.02
C PRO A 32 8.58 -0.21 -3.67
N THR A 33 8.91 -1.35 -4.25
CA THR A 33 7.94 -2.26 -4.88
C THR A 33 7.70 -3.44 -3.96
N ILE A 34 6.44 -3.87 -3.86
CA ILE A 34 6.08 -5.15 -3.26
C ILE A 34 5.68 -6.10 -4.40
N GLU A 35 6.50 -7.12 -4.60
CA GLU A 35 6.26 -8.21 -5.56
C GLU A 35 5.51 -9.36 -4.87
N GLN A 36 4.90 -10.24 -5.65
CA GLN A 36 4.16 -11.41 -5.15
C GLN A 36 3.21 -11.03 -4.01
N TRP A 37 2.50 -9.92 -4.21
CA TRP A 37 1.79 -9.24 -3.13
C TRP A 37 0.37 -9.77 -2.95
N ALA A 38 -0.13 -9.68 -1.73
CA ALA A 38 -1.51 -9.98 -1.36
C ALA A 38 -2.03 -8.97 -0.34
N THR A 39 -3.34 -8.79 -0.26
CA THR A 39 -3.97 -8.00 0.80
C THR A 39 -4.32 -8.88 2.00
N GLU A 40 -4.15 -8.36 3.20
CA GLU A 40 -4.57 -9.03 4.44
C GLU A 40 -5.26 -8.04 5.37
N VAL A 41 -6.38 -8.46 5.98
CA VAL A 41 -7.00 -7.71 7.08
C VAL A 41 -6.52 -8.29 8.41
N ARG A 42 -5.72 -7.52 9.15
CA ARG A 42 -5.16 -7.93 10.44
C ARG A 42 -5.86 -7.24 11.60
N ARG A 43 -6.17 -8.01 12.64
CA ARG A 43 -6.73 -7.47 13.89
C ARG A 43 -5.63 -6.84 14.75
N VAL A 44 -5.86 -5.64 15.24
CA VAL A 44 -5.00 -4.93 16.21
C VAL A 44 -5.87 -4.51 17.39
N GLY A 45 -5.83 -5.29 18.47
CA GLY A 45 -6.71 -5.09 19.62
C GLY A 45 -8.19 -5.26 19.24
N LYS A 46 -8.95 -4.16 19.28
CA LYS A 46 -10.38 -4.13 18.88
C LYS A 46 -10.60 -3.62 17.46
N GLU A 47 -9.54 -3.21 16.76
CA GLU A 47 -9.61 -2.62 15.42
C GLU A 47 -9.07 -3.60 14.37
N PHE A 48 -9.31 -3.29 13.10
CA PHE A 48 -8.78 -4.00 11.95
C PHE A 48 -8.01 -3.03 11.07
N LYS A 49 -6.90 -3.51 10.50
CA LYS A 49 -6.13 -2.77 9.50
C LYS A 49 -5.94 -3.61 8.25
N LEU A 50 -6.09 -2.97 7.10
CA LEU A 50 -5.63 -3.51 5.83
C LEU A 50 -4.11 -3.35 5.76
N VAL A 51 -3.41 -4.43 5.44
CA VAL A 51 -1.97 -4.44 5.15
C VAL A 51 -1.74 -5.14 3.82
N ILE A 52 -0.57 -4.91 3.24
CA ILE A 52 -0.08 -5.67 2.10
C ILE A 52 1.10 -6.52 2.57
N THR A 53 1.10 -7.79 2.18
CA THR A 53 2.23 -8.69 2.35
C THR A 53 2.78 -9.09 0.99
N GLY A 54 4.07 -9.43 0.93
CA GLY A 54 4.74 -9.79 -0.32
C GLY A 54 6.26 -9.68 -0.16
N GLN A 55 6.98 -9.63 -1.27
CA GLN A 55 8.43 -9.54 -1.30
C GLN A 55 8.88 -8.12 -1.59
N ALA A 56 9.76 -7.57 -0.77
CA ALA A 56 10.28 -6.23 -0.94
C ALA A 56 11.25 -6.12 -2.12
N ARG A 57 11.23 -4.95 -2.78
CA ARG A 57 12.23 -4.53 -3.73
C ARG A 57 12.51 -3.03 -3.59
N LYS A 58 13.79 -2.66 -3.54
CA LYS A 58 14.29 -1.30 -3.28
C LYS A 58 13.75 -0.71 -1.97
N HIS A 59 13.44 -1.56 -0.99
CA HIS A 59 12.99 -1.09 0.31
C HIS A 59 14.20 -0.62 1.13
N PRO A 60 14.13 0.55 1.81
CA PRO A 60 15.28 1.03 2.57
C PRO A 60 15.59 0.21 3.84
N ASP A 61 14.58 -0.51 4.34
CA ASP A 61 14.65 -1.24 5.61
C ASP A 61 14.69 -2.78 5.44
N TYR A 62 14.57 -3.29 4.21
CA TYR A 62 14.54 -4.73 3.91
C TYR A 62 15.38 -5.03 2.68
N ASP A 63 16.00 -6.20 2.65
CA ASP A 63 16.74 -6.65 1.48
C ASP A 63 15.77 -7.07 0.36
N ASP A 64 16.22 -6.99 -0.90
CA ASP A 64 15.43 -7.40 -2.06
C ASP A 64 15.09 -8.90 -1.97
N GLY A 65 13.80 -9.23 -2.10
CA GLY A 65 13.26 -10.58 -2.01
C GLY A 65 12.82 -11.01 -0.61
N GLU A 66 13.06 -10.20 0.42
CA GLU A 66 12.57 -10.51 1.77
C GLU A 66 11.05 -10.38 1.87
N ASP A 67 10.44 -11.28 2.64
CA ASP A 67 9.02 -11.18 2.97
C ASP A 67 8.77 -9.99 3.89
N VAL A 68 7.84 -9.13 3.48
CA VAL A 68 7.47 -7.92 4.21
C VAL A 68 5.98 -7.85 4.48
N CYS A 69 5.65 -7.11 5.54
CA CYS A 69 4.29 -6.69 5.85
C CYS A 69 4.30 -5.18 6.01
N THR A 70 3.45 -4.47 5.26
CA THR A 70 3.37 -3.02 5.37
C THR A 70 2.78 -2.59 6.71
N ALA A 71 2.96 -1.30 7.03
CA ALA A 71 2.07 -0.60 7.93
C ALA A 71 0.62 -0.57 7.37
N ALA A 72 -0.32 -0.01 8.14
CA ALA A 72 -1.70 0.13 7.69
C ALA A 72 -1.79 0.91 6.37
N ILE A 73 -2.50 0.34 5.41
CA ILE A 73 -2.79 0.98 4.13
C ILE A 73 -4.00 1.89 4.29
N HIS A 74 -3.85 3.15 3.89
CA HIS A 74 -4.92 4.14 3.88
C HIS A 74 -5.54 4.31 2.51
N TRP A 75 -4.78 4.01 1.45
CA TRP A 75 -5.27 4.05 0.09
C TRP A 75 -4.69 2.92 -0.74
N PHE A 76 -5.54 2.31 -1.55
CA PHE A 76 -5.18 1.22 -2.45
C PHE A 76 -5.70 1.57 -3.85
N ASP A 77 -4.83 1.64 -4.84
CA ASP A 77 -5.22 1.90 -6.22
C ASP A 77 -6.14 0.78 -6.73
N ARG A 78 -7.28 1.14 -7.32
CA ARG A 78 -8.28 0.17 -7.80
C ARG A 78 -7.71 -0.83 -8.82
N LYS A 79 -6.65 -0.48 -9.55
CA LYS A 79 -6.01 -1.37 -10.52
C LYS A 79 -4.84 -2.15 -9.91
N GLY A 80 -4.63 -2.06 -8.60
CA GLY A 80 -3.54 -2.74 -7.90
C GLY A 80 -2.16 -2.29 -8.33
N ARG A 81 -1.98 -1.02 -8.75
CA ARG A 81 -0.67 -0.50 -9.21
C ARG A 81 0.18 0.07 -8.09
N PHE A 82 -0.46 0.64 -7.08
CA PHE A 82 0.22 1.26 -5.94
C PHE A 82 -0.69 1.30 -4.70
N ALA A 83 -0.08 1.45 -3.54
CA ALA A 83 -0.76 1.63 -2.27
C ALA A 83 -0.03 2.63 -1.36
N ARG A 84 -0.78 3.35 -0.53
CA ARG A 84 -0.25 4.37 0.38
C ARG A 84 -0.52 3.98 1.82
N SER A 85 0.57 3.83 2.58
CA SER A 85 0.54 3.87 4.05
C SER A 85 0.74 5.29 4.54
N THR A 86 0.69 5.50 5.86
CA THR A 86 0.88 6.83 6.47
C THR A 86 2.17 7.54 6.02
N HIS A 87 3.23 6.77 5.80
CA HIS A 87 4.58 7.33 5.60
C HIS A 87 5.20 6.95 4.25
N ARG A 88 4.53 6.11 3.46
CA ARG A 88 5.16 5.50 2.30
C ARG A 88 4.16 5.14 1.22
N LEU A 89 4.49 5.51 -0.01
CA LEU A 89 3.95 4.94 -1.24
C LEU A 89 4.68 3.64 -1.56
N TYR A 90 3.94 2.60 -1.88
CA TYR A 90 4.44 1.35 -2.41
C TYR A 90 3.94 1.21 -3.84
N MET A 91 4.84 0.85 -4.75
CA MET A 91 4.43 0.27 -6.02
C MET A 91 4.07 -1.19 -5.80
N LEU A 92 3.08 -1.67 -6.54
CA LEU A 92 2.63 -3.04 -6.47
C LEU A 92 3.01 -3.71 -7.78
N GLY A 93 3.86 -4.74 -7.67
CA GLY A 93 4.31 -5.53 -8.81
C GLY A 93 3.33 -6.66 -9.11
N GLU A 94 3.85 -7.86 -9.30
CA GLU A 94 3.00 -9.03 -9.55
C GLU A 94 2.18 -9.39 -8.30
N GLN A 95 0.86 -9.57 -8.47
CA GLN A 95 -0.01 -10.07 -7.40
C GLN A 95 0.21 -11.58 -7.25
N ARG A 96 0.21 -12.09 -6.01
CA ARG A 96 0.48 -13.51 -5.70
C ARG A 96 -0.51 -14.49 -6.36
N GLY A 97 -1.71 -14.03 -6.72
CA GLY A 97 -2.74 -14.84 -7.37
C GLY A 97 -3.64 -15.63 -6.41
N ASP A 98 -3.41 -15.49 -5.10
CA ASP A 98 -4.14 -16.21 -4.04
C ASP A 98 -5.48 -15.53 -3.68
N GLU A 99 -5.75 -14.35 -4.22
CA GLU A 99 -6.93 -13.55 -3.88
C GLU A 99 -8.17 -14.09 -4.58
N ILE A 100 -9.20 -14.46 -3.81
CA ILE A 100 -10.49 -14.84 -4.37
C ILE A 100 -11.12 -13.58 -4.96
N GLY A 101 -11.28 -13.54 -6.28
CA GLY A 101 -11.95 -12.43 -6.96
C GLY A 101 -13.34 -12.18 -6.35
N ILE A 102 -13.77 -10.92 -6.31
CA ILE A 102 -15.08 -10.53 -5.75
C ILE A 102 -16.23 -11.25 -6.47
N ASP A 103 -16.04 -11.61 -7.75
CA ASP A 103 -16.97 -12.40 -8.56
C ASP A 103 -16.96 -13.91 -8.25
N GLY A 104 -16.09 -14.37 -7.34
CA GLY A 104 -15.97 -15.76 -6.90
C GLY A 104 -16.96 -16.16 -5.79
N ILE A 105 -17.82 -15.25 -5.34
CA ILE A 105 -18.96 -15.55 -4.47
C ILE A 105 -20.15 -15.88 -5.37
N THR A 106 -20.19 -17.09 -5.91
CA THR A 106 -21.42 -17.63 -6.51
C THR A 106 -22.38 -18.01 -5.38
N GLU A 107 -23.60 -17.47 -5.42
CA GLU A 107 -24.74 -17.87 -4.57
C GLU A 107 -25.02 -19.37 -4.61
#